data_AF-A0A7V4XTX7-F1
#
_entry.id   AF-A0A7V4XTX7-F1
#
_cell.length_a   1.000
_cell.length_b   1.000
_cell.length_c   1.000
_cell.angle_alpha   90.00
_cell.angle_beta   90.00
_cell.angle_gamma   90.00
#
_symmetry.space_group_name_H-M   'P 1'
#
loop_
_entity.id
_entity.type
_entity.pdbx_description
1 polymer ?
#
loop_
_entity_poly.entity_id
_entity_poly.type
_entity_poly.pdbx_seq_one_letter_code
_entity_poly.pdbx_strand_id
1 'polypeptide(L)'
;MKPGNAGTLERLHRIRRLMEEISRGEVASRRAEQAEMESWRIRAEDAERAARAEARQVLAEVQGADGRWYLHCEDSEASREQAGRWRHRALHAGQAASEAEVLYMEDRRRRMQVETLLEEKAAATALDRNRREQRQLDDWFGTRRGIERMRRQGTQSRRDALPGSLPGNSASAEE
;
A
#
# COMPACT_ATOMS: atom_id res chain seq x y z
N MET A 1 -10.40 24.12 10.23
CA MET A 1 -10.02 22.69 10.30
C MET A 1 -9.49 22.40 11.69
N LYS A 2 -10.08 21.44 12.42
CA LYS A 2 -9.60 21.08 13.75
C LYS A 2 -8.24 20.36 13.63
N PRO A 3 -7.19 20.77 14.37
CA PRO A 3 -5.85 20.20 14.28
C PRO A 3 -5.74 18.71 14.72
N GLY A 4 -6.82 18.11 15.22
CA GLY A 4 -6.84 16.72 15.68
C GLY A 4 -6.79 15.64 14.58
N ASN A 5 -7.09 15.98 13.32
CA ASN A 5 -7.17 14.96 12.25
C ASN A 5 -5.82 14.59 11.62
N ALA A 6 -4.79 15.43 11.79
CA ALA A 6 -3.50 15.22 11.15
C ALA A 6 -2.78 13.97 11.67
N GLY A 7 -2.77 13.78 12.99
CA GLY A 7 -2.23 12.57 13.62
C GLY A 7 -3.12 11.34 13.43
N THR A 8 -4.40 11.52 13.12
CA THR A 8 -5.35 10.41 12.90
C THR A 8 -5.06 9.66 11.61
N LEU A 9 -4.78 10.36 10.50
CA LEU A 9 -4.46 9.70 9.21
C LEU A 9 -3.11 8.98 9.24
N GLU A 10 -2.08 9.58 9.85
CA GLU A 10 -0.77 8.96 10.01
C GLU A 10 -0.83 7.72 10.92
N ARG A 11 -1.61 7.81 12.01
CA ARG A 11 -1.89 6.65 12.87
C ARG A 11 -2.63 5.55 12.10
N LEU A 12 -3.64 5.91 11.31
CA LEU A 12 -4.38 4.94 10.49
C LEU A 12 -3.45 4.26 9.47
N HIS A 13 -2.59 5.03 8.79
CA HIS A 13 -1.62 4.47 7.85
C HIS A 13 -0.68 3.48 8.53
N ARG A 14 -0.18 3.82 9.73
CA ARG A 14 0.66 2.92 10.53
C ARG A 14 -0.07 1.62 10.88
N ILE A 15 -1.32 1.71 11.32
CA ILE A 15 -2.15 0.53 11.61
C ILE A 15 -2.35 -0.31 10.35
N ARG A 16 -2.68 0.30 9.21
CA ARG A 16 -2.87 -0.42 7.94
C ARG A 16 -1.59 -1.12 7.46
N ARG A 17 -0.44 -0.48 7.62
CA ARG A 17 0.85 -1.10 7.33
C ARG A 17 1.13 -2.32 8.21
N LEU A 18 0.85 -2.22 9.52
CA LEU A 18 0.98 -3.36 10.43
C LEU A 18 0.04 -4.51 10.06
N MET A 19 -1.21 -4.21 9.67
CA MET A 19 -2.15 -5.23 9.19
C MET A 19 -1.66 -5.92 7.91
N GLU A 20 -1.12 -5.17 6.95
CA GLU A 20 -0.49 -5.75 5.75
C GLU A 20 0.73 -6.63 6.11
N GLU A 21 1.56 -6.19 7.05
CA GLU A 21 2.73 -6.96 7.49
C GLU A 21 2.31 -8.28 8.18
N ILE A 22 1.27 -8.25 9.02
CA ILE A 22 0.69 -9.44 9.67
C ILE A 22 0.09 -10.38 8.62
N SER A 23 -0.76 -9.88 7.73
CA SER A 23 -1.38 -10.71 6.69
C SER A 23 -0.36 -11.29 5.70
N ARG A 24 0.71 -10.56 5.37
CA ARG A 24 1.84 -11.10 4.61
C ARG A 24 2.54 -12.25 5.33
N GLY A 25 2.73 -12.11 6.65
CA GLY A 25 3.27 -13.18 7.48
C GLY A 25 2.37 -14.42 7.50
N GLU A 26 1.06 -14.22 7.62
CA GLU A 26 0.07 -15.29 7.58
C GLU A 26 0.08 -16.02 6.22
N VAL A 27 0.13 -15.29 5.09
CA VAL A 27 0.26 -15.88 3.76
C VAL A 27 1.49 -16.77 3.67
N ALA A 28 2.65 -16.29 4.14
CA ALA A 28 3.88 -17.07 4.13
C ALA A 28 3.74 -18.35 4.98
N SER A 29 3.14 -18.25 6.16
CA SER A 29 2.87 -19.40 7.04
C SER A 29 1.93 -20.41 6.38
N ARG A 30 0.83 -19.96 5.78
CA ARG A 30 -0.15 -20.83 5.11
C ARG A 30 0.40 -21.49 3.86
N ARG A 31 1.24 -20.79 3.10
CA ARG A 31 1.94 -21.37 1.93
C ARG A 31 2.94 -22.45 2.35
N ALA A 32 3.64 -22.25 3.48
CA ALA A 32 4.51 -23.28 4.04
C ALA A 32 3.70 -24.52 4.49
N GLU A 33 2.59 -24.31 5.20
CA GLU A 33 1.67 -25.39 5.60
C GLU A 33 1.09 -26.13 4.39
N GLN A 34 0.65 -25.41 3.35
CA GLN A 34 0.17 -26.00 2.10
C GLN A 34 1.25 -26.88 1.46
N ALA A 35 2.48 -26.38 1.32
CA ALA A 35 3.58 -27.13 0.73
C ALA A 35 3.92 -28.38 1.55
N GLU A 36 3.87 -28.29 2.88
CA GLU A 36 4.06 -29.44 3.76
C GLU A 36 2.97 -30.50 3.52
N MET A 37 1.70 -30.10 3.53
CA MET A 37 0.57 -31.01 3.32
C MET A 37 0.60 -31.64 1.91
N GLU A 38 1.00 -30.89 0.89
CA GLU A 38 1.21 -31.42 -0.46
C GLU A 38 2.33 -32.47 -0.49
N SER A 39 3.43 -32.25 0.23
CA SER A 39 4.51 -33.22 0.33
C SER A 39 4.06 -34.52 1.02
N TRP A 40 3.26 -34.41 2.09
CA TRP A 40 2.68 -35.56 2.77
C TRP A 40 1.68 -36.31 1.89
N ARG A 41 0.86 -35.58 1.12
CA ARG A 41 -0.05 -36.16 0.14
C ARG A 41 0.71 -36.98 -0.90
N ILE A 42 1.77 -36.42 -1.49
CA ILE A 42 2.57 -37.10 -2.52
C ILE A 42 3.16 -38.41 -1.95
N ARG A 43 3.76 -38.35 -0.76
CA ARG A 43 4.31 -39.54 -0.09
C ARG A 43 3.25 -40.61 0.16
N ALA A 44 2.05 -40.21 0.60
CA ALA A 44 0.96 -41.15 0.84
C ALA A 44 0.42 -41.77 -0.45
N GLU A 45 0.39 -41.02 -1.55
CA GLU A 45 0.00 -41.53 -2.87
C GLU A 45 1.05 -42.48 -3.47
N ASP A 46 2.34 -42.20 -3.26
CA ASP A 46 3.42 -43.10 -3.63
C ASP A 46 3.35 -44.41 -2.82
N ALA A 47 3.06 -44.32 -1.52
CA ALA A 47 2.84 -45.49 -0.67
C ALA A 47 1.61 -46.31 -1.08
N GLU A 48 0.47 -45.66 -1.41
CA GLU A 48 -0.71 -46.34 -1.98
C GLU A 48 -0.32 -47.11 -3.25
N ARG A 49 0.43 -46.47 -4.16
CA ARG A 49 0.86 -47.09 -5.41
C ARG A 49 1.79 -48.27 -5.17
N ALA A 50 2.74 -48.16 -4.23
CA ALA A 50 3.64 -49.23 -3.85
C ALA A 50 2.89 -50.43 -3.25
N ALA A 51 2.03 -50.20 -2.25
CA ALA A 51 1.26 -51.27 -1.60
C ALA A 51 0.35 -52.01 -2.61
N ARG A 52 -0.28 -51.27 -3.54
CA ARG A 52 -1.08 -51.88 -4.61
C ARG A 52 -0.22 -52.69 -5.59
N ALA A 53 1.01 -52.25 -5.89
CA ALA A 53 1.92 -52.98 -6.76
C ALA A 53 2.40 -54.29 -6.10
N GLU A 54 2.78 -54.23 -4.82
CA GLU A 54 3.17 -55.39 -4.02
C GLU A 54 2.04 -56.41 -3.93
N ALA A 55 0.82 -55.97 -3.62
CA ALA A 55 -0.34 -56.85 -3.62
C ALA A 55 -0.47 -57.59 -4.96
N ARG A 56 -0.46 -56.85 -6.09
CA ARG A 56 -0.57 -57.44 -7.44
C ARG A 56 0.56 -58.43 -7.73
N GLN A 57 1.76 -58.16 -7.26
CA GLN A 57 2.90 -59.06 -7.42
C GLN A 57 2.67 -60.38 -6.66
N VAL A 58 2.26 -60.29 -5.40
CA VAL A 58 1.94 -61.48 -4.58
C VAL A 58 0.82 -62.31 -5.20
N LEU A 59 -0.22 -61.67 -5.74
CA LEU A 59 -1.28 -62.37 -6.47
C LEU A 59 -0.77 -63.13 -7.71
N ALA A 60 0.22 -62.58 -8.41
CA ALA A 60 0.80 -63.20 -9.60
C ALA A 60 1.72 -64.38 -9.26
N GLU A 61 2.40 -64.33 -8.11
CA GLU A 61 3.37 -65.34 -7.67
C GLU A 61 2.69 -66.53 -6.97
N VAL A 62 1.57 -66.31 -6.27
CA VAL A 62 0.90 -67.37 -5.49
C VAL A 62 -0.14 -68.11 -6.35
N GLN A 63 0.11 -69.39 -6.63
CA GLN A 63 -0.90 -70.31 -7.16
C GLN A 63 -1.84 -70.78 -6.04
N GLY A 64 -2.81 -69.94 -5.65
CA GLY A 64 -3.84 -70.27 -4.67
C GLY A 64 -4.19 -69.11 -3.72
N ALA A 65 -5.29 -69.24 -2.98
CA ALA A 65 -5.70 -68.25 -1.98
C ALA A 65 -4.88 -68.41 -0.69
N ASP A 66 -3.60 -68.00 -0.72
CA ASP A 66 -2.76 -67.92 0.47
C ASP A 66 -3.15 -66.70 1.33
N GLY A 67 -3.08 -66.83 2.65
CA GLY A 67 -3.42 -65.77 3.61
C GLY A 67 -2.56 -64.52 3.45
N ARG A 68 -1.39 -64.63 2.82
CA ARG A 68 -0.51 -63.50 2.49
C ARG A 68 -1.16 -62.50 1.54
N TRP A 69 -1.93 -62.95 0.56
CA TRP A 69 -2.63 -62.04 -0.36
C TRP A 69 -3.62 -61.13 0.39
N TYR A 70 -4.34 -61.66 1.37
CA TYR A 70 -5.26 -60.87 2.19
C TYR A 70 -4.55 -59.76 2.97
N LEU A 71 -3.38 -60.04 3.56
CA LEU A 71 -2.59 -59.03 4.28
C LEU A 71 -2.20 -57.87 3.35
N HIS A 72 -1.74 -58.16 2.13
CA HIS A 72 -1.38 -57.10 1.17
C HIS A 72 -2.60 -56.33 0.66
N CYS A 73 -3.78 -56.96 0.59
CA CYS A 73 -5.03 -56.24 0.31
C CYS A 73 -5.36 -55.26 1.44
N GLU A 74 -5.28 -55.68 2.70
CA GLU A 74 -5.51 -54.82 3.87
C GLU A 74 -4.53 -53.64 3.91
N ASP A 75 -3.23 -53.88 3.67
CA ASP A 75 -2.21 -52.83 3.61
C ASP A 75 -2.47 -51.83 2.47
N SER A 76 -2.90 -52.34 1.30
CA SER A 76 -3.29 -51.50 0.16
C SER A 76 -4.51 -50.64 0.48
N GLU A 77 -5.52 -51.18 1.18
CA GLU A 77 -6.70 -50.43 1.61
C GLU A 77 -6.34 -49.37 2.65
N ALA A 78 -5.56 -49.72 3.67
CA ALA A 78 -5.08 -48.80 4.69
C ALA A 78 -4.28 -47.63 4.07
N SER A 79 -3.41 -47.93 3.10
CA SER A 79 -2.63 -46.93 2.37
C SER A 79 -3.51 -46.02 1.51
N ARG A 80 -4.56 -46.58 0.87
CA ARG A 80 -5.54 -45.80 0.09
C ARG A 80 -6.32 -44.84 0.98
N GLU A 81 -6.79 -45.29 2.14
CA GLU A 81 -7.47 -44.42 3.09
C GLU A 81 -6.56 -43.30 3.59
N GLN A 82 -5.30 -43.62 3.90
CA GLN A 82 -4.32 -42.64 4.33
C GLN A 82 -4.05 -41.59 3.24
N ALA A 83 -3.90 -42.00 1.98
CA ALA A 83 -3.78 -41.10 0.85
C ALA A 83 -5.02 -40.20 0.72
N GLY A 84 -6.23 -40.76 0.91
CA GLY A 84 -7.48 -40.00 0.94
C GLY A 84 -7.49 -38.91 2.02
N ARG A 85 -7.07 -39.23 3.24
CA ARG A 85 -6.97 -38.27 4.36
C ARG A 85 -5.99 -37.13 4.04
N TRP A 86 -4.83 -37.44 3.48
CA TRP A 86 -3.83 -36.43 3.13
C TRP A 86 -4.25 -35.57 1.92
N ARG A 87 -4.94 -36.14 0.93
CA ARG A 87 -5.55 -35.36 -0.16
C ARG A 87 -6.52 -34.32 0.38
N HIS A 88 -7.39 -34.71 1.30
CA HIS A 88 -8.36 -33.81 1.93
C HIS A 88 -7.68 -32.69 2.73
N ARG A 89 -6.65 -33.03 3.53
CA ARG A 89 -5.86 -32.03 4.28
C ARG A 89 -5.14 -31.05 3.36
N ALA A 90 -4.50 -31.53 2.29
CA ALA A 90 -3.82 -30.68 1.33
C ALA A 90 -4.79 -29.72 0.63
N LEU A 91 -6.00 -30.19 0.30
CA LEU A 91 -7.06 -29.33 -0.27
C LEU A 91 -7.44 -28.21 0.70
N HIS A 92 -7.69 -28.52 1.97
CA HIS A 92 -8.03 -27.52 2.98
C HIS A 92 -6.90 -26.54 3.24
N ALA A 93 -5.64 -27.00 3.29
CA ALA A 93 -4.49 -26.13 3.42
C ALA A 93 -4.36 -25.17 2.22
N GLY A 94 -4.63 -25.66 1.00
CA GLY A 94 -4.67 -24.82 -0.21
C GLY A 94 -5.78 -23.78 -0.17
N GLN A 95 -6.97 -24.13 0.32
CA GLN A 95 -8.08 -23.18 0.51
C GLN A 95 -7.71 -22.10 1.54
N ALA A 96 -7.17 -22.49 2.70
CA ALA A 96 -6.72 -21.56 3.73
C ALA A 96 -5.62 -20.60 3.24
N ALA A 97 -4.67 -21.09 2.43
CA ALA A 97 -3.66 -20.26 1.80
C ALA A 97 -4.26 -19.25 0.82
N SER A 98 -5.23 -19.66 0.01
CA SER A 98 -5.96 -18.79 -0.92
C SER A 98 -6.75 -17.71 -0.17
N GLU A 99 -7.44 -18.06 0.92
CA GLU A 99 -8.16 -17.11 1.76
C GLU A 99 -7.22 -16.07 2.41
N ALA A 100 -6.08 -16.51 2.92
CA ALA A 100 -5.06 -15.61 3.47
C ALA A 100 -4.53 -14.63 2.41
N GLU A 101 -4.36 -15.07 1.16
CA GLU A 101 -3.93 -14.21 0.05
C GLU A 101 -4.96 -13.14 -0.29
N VAL A 102 -6.25 -13.49 -0.30
CA VAL A 102 -7.33 -12.53 -0.51
C VAL A 102 -7.30 -11.45 0.58
N LEU A 103 -7.18 -11.84 1.85
CA LEU A 103 -7.09 -10.90 2.98
C LEU A 103 -5.87 -9.99 2.88
N TYR A 104 -4.71 -10.53 2.52
CA TYR A 104 -3.50 -9.74 2.30
C TYR A 104 -3.68 -8.70 1.20
N MET A 105 -4.30 -9.08 0.07
CA MET A 105 -4.57 -8.14 -1.03
C MET A 105 -5.56 -7.04 -0.63
N GLU A 106 -6.57 -7.37 0.18
CA GLU A 106 -7.48 -6.37 0.74
C GLU A 106 -6.76 -5.38 1.66
N ASP A 107 -5.93 -5.86 2.58
CA ASP A 107 -5.20 -5.01 3.52
C ASP A 107 -4.18 -4.13 2.80
N ARG A 108 -3.49 -4.67 1.78
CA ARG A 108 -2.61 -3.89 0.90
C ARG A 108 -3.39 -2.79 0.17
N ARG A 109 -4.57 -3.11 -0.37
CA ARG A 109 -5.44 -2.11 -1.02
C ARG A 109 -5.84 -1.01 -0.05
N ARG A 110 -6.25 -1.37 1.18
CA ARG A 110 -6.62 -0.40 2.24
C ARG A 110 -5.43 0.47 2.64
N ARG A 111 -4.21 -0.07 2.73
CA ARG A 111 -3.00 0.72 3.00
C ARG A 111 -2.75 1.75 1.90
N MET A 112 -2.80 1.34 0.63
CA MET A 112 -2.59 2.22 -0.53
C MET A 112 -3.61 3.35 -0.57
N GLN A 113 -4.89 3.08 -0.27
CA GLN A 113 -5.92 4.12 -0.18
C GLN A 113 -5.57 5.21 0.84
N VAL A 114 -5.06 4.81 2.02
CA VAL A 114 -4.67 5.78 3.06
C VAL A 114 -3.38 6.52 2.67
N GLU A 115 -2.46 5.84 1.98
CA GLU A 115 -1.24 6.45 1.44
C GLU A 115 -1.57 7.56 0.44
N THR A 116 -2.49 7.32 -0.52
CA THR A 116 -2.97 8.35 -1.45
C THR A 116 -3.58 9.55 -0.71
N LEU A 117 -4.38 9.32 0.34
CA LEU A 117 -4.95 10.42 1.14
C LEU A 117 -3.87 11.23 1.87
N LEU A 118 -2.77 10.61 2.30
CA LEU A 118 -1.64 11.31 2.90
C LEU A 118 -0.89 12.16 1.87
N GLU A 119 -0.69 11.65 0.66
CA GLU A 119 -0.08 12.40 -0.46
C GLU A 119 -0.93 13.60 -0.85
N GLU A 120 -2.24 13.42 -1.02
CA GLU A 120 -3.19 14.50 -1.31
C GLU A 120 -3.19 15.57 -0.22
N LYS A 121 -3.17 15.17 1.05
CA LYS A 121 -3.05 16.09 2.19
C LYS A 121 -1.74 16.87 2.14
N ALA A 122 -0.62 16.22 1.83
CA ALA A 122 0.69 16.87 1.72
C ALA A 122 0.69 17.90 0.58
N ALA A 123 0.16 17.53 -0.58
CA ALA A 123 0.01 18.42 -1.73
C ALA A 123 -0.89 19.63 -1.40
N ALA A 124 -2.04 19.41 -0.77
CA ALA A 124 -2.93 20.49 -0.34
C ALA A 124 -2.25 21.43 0.66
N THR A 125 -1.50 20.89 1.62
CA THR A 125 -0.76 21.68 2.61
C THR A 125 0.34 22.52 1.94
N ALA A 126 1.05 21.96 0.97
CA ALA A 126 2.05 22.69 0.20
C ALA A 126 1.44 23.83 -0.63
N LEU A 127 0.30 23.59 -1.28
CA LEU A 127 -0.45 24.60 -2.02
C LEU A 127 -0.94 25.74 -1.12
N ASP A 128 -1.48 25.42 0.06
CA ASP A 128 -1.93 26.42 1.02
C ASP A 128 -0.77 27.26 1.56
N ARG A 129 0.38 26.65 1.81
CA ARG A 129 1.60 27.36 2.20
C ARG A 129 2.03 28.32 1.10
N ASN A 130 2.11 27.86 -0.15
CA ASN A 130 2.49 28.68 -1.29
C ASN A 130 1.53 29.88 -1.47
N ARG A 131 0.21 29.65 -1.38
CA ARG A 131 -0.78 30.75 -1.43
C ARG A 131 -0.60 31.77 -0.31
N ARG A 132 -0.26 31.35 0.90
CA ARG A 132 0.01 32.28 2.02
C ARG A 132 1.28 33.09 1.78
N GLU A 133 2.34 32.46 1.30
CA GLU A 133 3.59 33.13 0.94
C GLU A 133 3.38 34.14 -0.18
N GLN A 134 2.63 33.78 -1.23
CA GLN A 134 2.25 34.70 -2.31
C GLN A 134 1.45 35.90 -1.80
N ARG A 135 0.42 35.68 -0.97
CA ARG A 135 -0.36 36.78 -0.38
C ARG A 135 0.50 37.71 0.46
N GLN A 136 1.43 37.18 1.27
CA GLN A 136 2.35 38.00 2.05
C GLN A 136 3.25 38.87 1.17
N LEU A 137 3.74 38.33 0.06
CA LEU A 137 4.52 39.10 -0.93
C LEU A 137 3.66 40.19 -1.58
N ASP A 138 2.45 39.84 -2.04
CA ASP A 138 1.52 40.78 -2.66
C ASP A 138 1.13 41.91 -1.72
N ASP A 139 0.84 41.61 -0.46
CA ASP A 139 0.53 42.58 0.60
C ASP A 139 1.73 43.51 0.86
N TRP A 140 2.94 42.96 0.89
CA TRP A 140 4.17 43.75 1.05
C TRP A 140 4.39 44.72 -0.12
N PHE A 141 4.29 44.24 -1.36
CA PHE A 141 4.38 45.10 -2.55
C PHE A 141 3.23 46.10 -2.63
N GLY A 142 2.01 45.71 -2.25
CA GLY A 142 0.84 46.58 -2.15
C GLY A 142 1.05 47.74 -1.18
N THR A 143 1.55 47.44 0.02
CA THR A 143 1.89 48.43 1.06
C THR A 143 2.96 49.40 0.58
N ARG A 144 4.04 48.88 -0.02
CA ARG A 144 5.14 49.71 -0.57
C ARG A 144 4.66 50.67 -1.65
N ARG A 145 3.83 50.21 -2.60
CA ARG A 145 3.23 51.07 -3.64
C ARG A 145 2.28 52.12 -3.05
N GLY A 146 1.57 51.80 -1.97
CA GLY A 146 0.74 52.76 -1.22
C GLY A 146 1.58 53.88 -0.60
N ILE A 147 2.69 53.52 0.06
CA ILE A 147 3.64 54.47 0.65
C ILE A 147 4.29 55.36 -0.42
N GLU A 148 4.72 54.77 -1.55
CA GLU A 148 5.30 55.53 -2.66
C GLU A 148 4.30 56.52 -3.29
N ARG A 149 3.02 56.12 -3.44
CA ARG A 149 1.95 57.03 -3.90
C ARG A 149 1.70 58.17 -2.93
N MET A 150 1.61 57.89 -1.63
CA MET A 150 1.46 58.93 -0.60
C MET A 150 2.66 59.89 -0.58
N ARG A 151 3.89 59.39 -0.73
CA ARG A 151 5.09 60.25 -0.84
C ARG A 151 5.03 61.15 -2.07
N ARG A 152 4.66 60.61 -3.24
CA ARG A 152 4.56 61.40 -4.48
C ARG A 152 3.48 62.49 -4.37
N GLN A 153 2.30 62.16 -3.84
CA GLN A 153 1.23 63.12 -3.61
C GLN A 153 1.61 64.19 -2.59
N GLY A 154 2.30 63.81 -1.50
CA GLY A 154 2.84 64.75 -0.53
C GLY A 154 3.88 65.70 -1.13
N THR A 155 4.76 65.21 -2.02
CA THR A 155 5.72 66.08 -2.72
C THR A 155 5.10 66.99 -3.77
N GLN A 156 4.01 66.57 -4.44
CA GLN A 156 3.25 67.41 -5.36
C GLN A 156 2.49 68.50 -4.60
N SER A 157 1.78 68.15 -3.54
CA SER A 157 1.07 69.12 -2.69
C SER A 157 2.00 70.15 -2.05
N ARG A 158 3.26 69.78 -1.76
CA ARG A 158 4.30 70.72 -1.28
C ARG A 158 4.88 71.61 -2.37
N ARG A 159 4.91 71.17 -3.63
CA ARG A 159 5.29 72.01 -4.78
C ARG A 159 4.19 72.99 -5.14
N ASP A 160 2.94 72.57 -5.09
CA ASP A 160 1.77 73.41 -5.39
C ASP A 160 1.49 74.43 -4.28
N ALA A 161 2.00 74.20 -3.06
CA ALA A 161 1.91 75.12 -1.92
C ALA A 161 3.06 76.15 -1.83
N LEU A 162 4.01 76.15 -2.78
CA LEU A 162 5.07 77.17 -2.84
C LEU A 162 4.65 78.31 -3.79
N PRO A 163 4.40 79.54 -3.29
CA PRO A 163 4.16 80.68 -4.16
C PRO A 163 5.50 81.12 -4.74
N GLY A 164 5.66 80.99 -6.06
CA GLY A 164 6.80 81.56 -6.79
C GLY A 164 7.50 80.59 -7.72
N SER A 165 6.82 80.13 -8.78
CA SER A 165 7.52 79.78 -10.01
C SER A 165 7.94 81.10 -10.67
N LEU A 166 9.23 81.44 -10.56
CA LEU A 166 9.81 82.60 -11.21
C LEU A 166 9.58 82.51 -12.74
N PRO A 167 9.12 83.58 -13.40
CA PRO A 167 9.07 83.63 -14.86
C PRO A 167 10.48 83.62 -15.44
N GLY A 168 10.66 82.86 -16.52
CA GLY A 168 11.92 82.72 -17.23
C GLY A 168 12.46 84.06 -17.71
N ASN A 169 13.68 84.39 -17.28
CA ASN A 169 14.51 85.42 -17.86
C ASN A 169 15.52 84.75 -18.79
N SER A 170 15.32 84.94 -20.09
CA SER A 170 16.38 84.84 -21.12
C SER A 170 16.00 85.89 -22.16
N ALA A 171 16.35 87.15 -21.89
CA ALA A 171 17.62 87.76 -22.30
C ALA A 171 17.76 87.79 -23.82
N SER A 172 17.29 88.90 -24.40
CA SER A 172 17.67 89.40 -25.71
C SER A 172 19.19 89.54 -25.79
N ALA A 173 19.79 89.00 -26.85
CA ALA A 173 21.15 89.33 -27.27
C ALA A 173 21.07 89.95 -28.67
N GLU A 174 21.78 91.07 -28.80
CA GLU A 174 21.90 91.98 -29.93
C GLU A 174 22.52 91.31 -31.17
N GLU A 175 22.00 91.65 -32.36
CA GLU A 175 22.73 92.39 -33.42
C GLU A 175 21.74 92.91 -34.48
#